data_AF-A0A553FRM2-F1
#
_entry.id   AF-A0A553FRM2-F1
#
_cell.length_a   1.000
_cell.length_b   1.000
_cell.length_c   1.000
_cell.angle_alpha   90.00
_cell.angle_beta   90.00
_cell.angle_gamma   90.00
#
_symmetry.space_group_name_H-M   'P 1'
#
loop_
_entity.id
_entity.type
_entity.pdbx_description
1 polymer ?
#
loop_
_entity_poly.entity_id
_entity_poly.type
_entity_poly.pdbx_seq_one_letter_code
_entity_poly.pdbx_strand_id
1 'polypeptide(L)'
;MRGLALTTLLITLFFSTPFAQKINRNWNQDLQADMSAFKDCANVSDNGLSCNQYPGKSLSTVYGLKDFYSASKKRYLSVVEISEYLKTNAKWEELGHAYEPDVLQTAQERANKNRASVAIYINEEGEGHMVVIVPGELKPSGSWGLKVPASTSFFAKSPEKSYLTRGLSYAFPKNLIKNVFLYGRKY
;
A
#
# COMPACT_ATOMS: atom_id res chain seq x y z
N MET A 1 18.03 56.38 39.81
CA MET A 1 18.57 55.27 39.00
C MET A 1 17.40 54.36 38.62
N ARG A 2 16.95 54.39 37.36
CA ARG A 2 15.82 53.59 36.85
C ARG A 2 16.41 52.42 36.04
N GLY A 3 16.19 51.19 36.50
CA GLY A 3 16.54 49.98 35.76
C GLY A 3 15.34 49.53 34.92
N LEU A 4 15.48 49.61 33.58
CA LEU A 4 14.54 48.98 32.64
C LEU A 4 14.95 47.51 32.49
N ALA A 5 14.07 46.59 32.89
CA ALA A 5 14.21 45.17 32.60
C ALA A 5 13.59 44.89 31.23
N LEU A 6 14.42 44.47 30.28
CA LEU A 6 14.04 44.13 28.91
C LEU A 6 13.68 42.65 28.84
N THR A 7 12.39 42.32 28.88
CA THR A 7 11.91 40.93 28.80
C THR A 7 11.94 40.44 27.35
N THR A 8 12.88 39.55 27.03
CA THR A 8 13.01 38.96 25.69
C THR A 8 12.00 37.82 25.52
N LEU A 9 11.00 38.01 24.64
CA LEU A 9 10.00 37.01 24.28
C LEU A 9 10.57 36.08 23.19
N LEU A 10 10.86 34.83 23.54
CA LEU A 10 11.37 33.82 22.61
C LEU A 10 10.20 33.13 21.89
N ILE A 11 9.98 33.46 20.60
CA ILE A 11 8.97 32.79 19.75
C ILE A 11 9.63 31.58 19.09
N THR A 12 9.36 30.37 19.58
CA THR A 12 9.77 29.12 18.93
C THR A 12 8.80 28.77 17.80
N LEU A 13 9.17 29.11 16.56
CA LEU A 13 8.50 28.66 15.34
C LEU A 13 8.76 27.16 15.15
N PHE A 14 7.74 26.32 15.41
CA PHE A 14 7.74 24.92 15.02
C PHE A 14 7.63 24.83 13.49
N PHE A 15 8.76 24.71 12.80
CA PHE A 15 8.80 24.29 11.41
C PHE A 15 8.47 22.80 11.33
N SER A 16 7.20 22.45 11.13
CA SER A 16 6.80 21.11 10.71
C SER A 16 7.27 20.91 9.27
N THR A 17 8.41 20.24 9.07
CA THR A 17 8.83 19.82 7.73
C THR A 17 7.86 18.73 7.24
N PRO A 18 7.15 18.94 6.12
CA PRO A 18 6.40 17.85 5.52
C PRO A 18 7.41 16.88 4.93
N PHE A 19 7.71 15.79 5.63
CA PHE A 19 8.44 14.66 5.06
C PHE A 19 7.54 13.97 4.03
N ALA A 20 7.46 14.54 2.83
CA ALA A 20 6.90 13.88 1.67
C ALA A 20 7.94 12.85 1.17
N GLN A 21 7.57 11.57 1.16
CA GLN A 21 8.41 10.56 0.55
C GLN A 21 8.56 10.85 -0.95
N LYS A 22 9.80 10.73 -1.44
CA LYS A 22 10.06 10.79 -2.87
C LYS A 22 9.60 9.47 -3.50
N ILE A 23 8.50 9.52 -4.24
CA ILE A 23 8.01 8.39 -5.05
C ILE A 23 8.98 8.11 -6.22
N ASN A 24 9.01 6.87 -6.71
CA ASN A 24 9.71 6.54 -7.93
C ASN A 24 9.05 7.25 -9.13
N ARG A 25 9.79 8.06 -9.89
CA ARG A 25 9.24 8.82 -11.02
C ARG A 25 8.77 7.93 -12.17
N ASN A 26 9.37 6.75 -12.32
CA ASN A 26 9.06 5.79 -13.37
C ASN A 26 8.23 4.61 -12.84
N TRP A 27 7.57 4.77 -11.68
CA TRP A 27 6.90 3.67 -10.99
C TRP A 27 5.95 2.87 -11.88
N ASN A 28 5.25 3.52 -12.82
CA ASN A 28 4.31 2.83 -13.70
C ASN A 28 5.03 1.91 -14.69
N GLN A 29 6.14 2.37 -15.28
CA GLN A 29 6.97 1.56 -16.17
C GLN A 29 7.67 0.44 -15.41
N ASP A 30 8.20 0.73 -14.22
CA ASP A 30 8.86 -0.27 -13.39
C ASP A 30 7.87 -1.33 -12.86
N LEU A 31 6.62 -0.94 -12.55
CA LEU A 31 5.54 -1.87 -12.25
C LEU A 31 5.16 -2.74 -13.45
N GLN A 32 5.21 -2.22 -14.68
CA GLN A 32 5.01 -3.03 -15.89
C GLN A 32 6.10 -4.09 -16.04
N ALA A 33 7.35 -3.72 -15.80
CA ALA A 33 8.46 -4.66 -15.79
C ALA A 33 8.28 -5.72 -14.68
N ASP A 34 7.90 -5.31 -13.48
CA ASP A 34 7.58 -6.23 -12.38
C ASP A 34 6.40 -7.14 -12.71
N MET A 35 5.36 -6.65 -13.39
CA MET A 35 4.21 -7.44 -13.82
C MET A 35 4.59 -8.49 -14.86
N SER A 36 5.46 -8.14 -15.82
CA SER A 36 5.98 -9.11 -16.79
C SER A 36 6.79 -10.19 -16.07
N ALA A 37 7.75 -9.79 -15.25
CA ALA A 37 8.62 -10.70 -14.52
C ALA A 37 7.84 -11.59 -13.52
N PHE A 38 6.73 -11.09 -12.96
CA PHE A 38 5.81 -11.88 -12.16
C PHE A 38 5.11 -12.95 -12.99
N LYS A 39 4.57 -12.60 -14.15
CA LYS A 39 3.89 -13.55 -15.05
C LYS A 39 4.85 -14.62 -15.54
N ASP A 40 6.07 -14.23 -15.92
CA ASP A 40 7.12 -15.16 -16.35
C ASP A 40 7.49 -16.13 -15.23
N CYS A 41 7.67 -15.60 -14.01
CA CYS A 41 7.91 -16.42 -12.82
C CYS A 41 6.77 -17.41 -12.55
N ALA A 42 5.52 -16.95 -12.65
CA ALA A 42 4.37 -17.77 -12.30
C ALA A 42 4.15 -18.91 -13.30
N ASN A 43 4.46 -18.69 -14.58
CA ASN A 43 4.37 -19.70 -15.65
C ASN A 43 5.34 -20.87 -15.46
N VAL A 44 6.46 -20.67 -14.77
CA VAL A 44 7.49 -21.71 -14.56
C VAL A 44 7.41 -22.35 -13.17
N SER A 45 6.49 -21.89 -12.32
CA SER A 45 6.37 -22.36 -10.94
C SER A 45 5.19 -23.32 -10.81
N ASP A 46 5.42 -24.52 -10.28
CA ASP A 46 4.36 -25.53 -10.13
C ASP A 46 3.21 -25.08 -9.22
N ASN A 47 3.44 -24.08 -8.34
CA ASN A 47 2.45 -23.64 -7.35
C ASN A 47 2.39 -22.11 -7.13
N GLY A 48 3.02 -21.27 -7.96
CA GLY A 48 3.02 -19.80 -7.80
C GLY A 48 3.81 -19.25 -6.58
N LEU A 49 4.20 -20.12 -5.64
CA LEU A 49 4.82 -19.76 -4.36
C LEU A 49 6.18 -19.08 -4.50
N SER A 50 6.93 -19.38 -5.56
CA SER A 50 8.22 -18.72 -5.85
C SER A 50 8.08 -17.26 -6.28
N CYS A 51 6.87 -16.82 -6.62
CA CYS A 51 6.57 -15.48 -7.11
C CYS A 51 5.85 -14.61 -6.07
N ASN A 52 5.79 -15.06 -4.81
CA ASN A 52 5.13 -14.35 -3.72
C ASN A 52 5.83 -13.03 -3.30
N GLN A 53 7.00 -12.73 -3.86
CA GLN A 53 7.73 -11.49 -3.60
C GLN A 53 7.05 -10.25 -4.20
N TYR A 54 6.29 -10.39 -5.29
CA TYR A 54 5.82 -9.25 -6.08
C TYR A 54 4.83 -8.33 -5.35
N PRO A 55 3.89 -8.83 -4.53
CA PRO A 55 3.08 -7.96 -3.67
C PRO A 55 3.93 -7.03 -2.79
N GLY A 56 4.90 -7.58 -2.05
CA GLY A 56 5.80 -6.77 -1.21
C GLY A 56 6.75 -5.88 -2.02
N LYS A 57 7.29 -6.40 -3.12
CA LYS A 57 8.18 -5.66 -4.04
C LYS A 57 7.50 -4.46 -4.66
N SER A 58 6.22 -4.57 -5.01
CA SER A 58 5.47 -3.49 -5.66
C SER A 58 5.38 -2.23 -4.80
N LEU A 59 5.37 -2.37 -3.46
CA LEU A 59 5.48 -1.23 -2.55
C LEU A 59 6.83 -0.51 -2.70
N SER A 60 7.91 -1.26 -2.81
CA SER A 60 9.25 -0.71 -3.06
C SER A 60 9.34 -0.07 -4.44
N THR A 61 8.72 -0.66 -5.46
CA THR A 61 8.74 -0.15 -6.83
C THR A 61 8.01 1.18 -6.94
N VAL A 62 6.86 1.33 -6.27
CA VAL A 62 6.09 2.58 -6.28
C VAL A 62 6.72 3.61 -5.35
N TYR A 63 6.83 3.27 -4.06
CA TYR A 63 7.13 4.25 -3.02
C TYR A 63 8.60 4.28 -2.60
N GLY A 64 9.45 3.37 -3.09
CA GLY A 64 10.84 3.25 -2.62
C GLY A 64 10.95 2.70 -1.19
N LEU A 65 9.87 2.09 -0.68
CA LEU A 65 9.81 1.54 0.68
C LEU A 65 10.24 0.09 0.72
N LYS A 66 11.23 -0.21 1.57
CA LYS A 66 11.68 -1.58 1.85
C LYS A 66 11.03 -2.18 3.10
N ASP A 67 9.91 -1.60 3.56
CA ASP A 67 9.21 -2.00 4.78
C ASP A 67 8.81 -3.50 4.76
N PHE A 68 8.53 -4.07 3.58
CA PHE A 68 8.18 -5.48 3.42
C PHE A 68 9.34 -6.36 2.93
N TYR A 69 10.58 -5.87 2.98
CA TYR A 69 11.77 -6.68 2.73
C TYR A 69 12.44 -7.06 4.05
N SER A 70 12.61 -8.35 4.29
CA SER A 70 13.34 -8.86 5.44
C SER A 70 14.82 -9.03 5.08
N ALA A 71 15.68 -8.19 5.66
CA ALA A 71 17.13 -8.31 5.49
C ALA A 71 17.67 -9.63 6.09
N SER A 72 17.11 -10.08 7.22
CA SER A 72 17.52 -11.34 7.86
C SER A 72 17.15 -12.57 7.03
N LYS A 73 15.95 -12.59 6.44
CA LYS A 73 15.51 -13.69 5.56
C LYS A 73 15.98 -13.51 4.11
N LYS A 74 16.60 -12.38 3.77
CA LYS A 74 17.03 -11.98 2.42
C LYS A 74 15.93 -12.07 1.36
N ARG A 75 14.67 -11.86 1.75
CA ARG A 75 13.49 -11.96 0.87
C ARG A 75 12.39 -10.98 1.27
N TYR A 76 11.44 -10.76 0.37
CA TYR A 76 10.20 -10.09 0.71
C TYR A 76 9.34 -10.96 1.63
N LEU A 77 8.57 -10.30 2.49
CA LEU A 77 7.60 -10.93 3.39
C LEU A 77 6.44 -11.55 2.57
N SER A 78 5.91 -12.67 3.04
CA SER A 78 4.65 -13.23 2.54
C SER A 78 3.48 -12.32 2.90
N VAL A 79 2.32 -12.50 2.27
CA VAL A 79 1.14 -11.67 2.59
C VAL A 79 0.71 -11.82 4.06
N VAL A 80 0.83 -13.01 4.65
CA VAL A 80 0.55 -13.24 6.07
C VAL A 80 1.54 -12.48 6.94
N GLU A 81 2.84 -12.58 6.65
CA GLU A 81 3.89 -11.84 7.37
C GLU A 81 3.70 -10.31 7.22
N ILE A 82 3.21 -9.84 6.07
CA ILE A 82 2.86 -8.42 5.84
C ILE A 82 1.66 -8.02 6.71
N SER A 83 0.62 -8.85 6.81
CA SER A 83 -0.54 -8.57 7.67
C SER A 83 -0.13 -8.43 9.13
N GLU A 84 0.72 -9.32 9.63
CA GLU A 84 1.28 -9.24 10.99
C GLU A 84 2.12 -7.97 11.17
N TYR A 85 3.02 -7.69 10.21
CA TYR A 85 3.85 -6.49 10.22
C TYR A 85 3.00 -5.22 10.30
N LEU A 86 1.92 -5.13 9.52
CA LEU A 86 1.04 -3.95 9.50
C LEU A 86 0.33 -3.73 10.84
N LYS A 87 -0.04 -4.81 11.55
CA LYS A 87 -0.71 -4.72 12.85
C LYS A 87 0.23 -4.31 13.97
N THR A 88 1.51 -4.70 13.91
CA THR A 88 2.44 -4.48 15.02
C THR A 88 3.42 -3.33 14.79
N ASN A 89 3.63 -2.89 13.56
CA ASN A 89 4.64 -1.89 13.25
C ASN A 89 4.11 -0.47 13.41
N ALA A 90 4.74 0.33 14.28
CA ALA A 90 4.32 1.69 14.57
C ALA A 90 4.32 2.65 13.36
N LYS A 91 5.05 2.34 12.28
CA LYS A 91 5.09 3.14 11.04
C LYS A 91 3.83 3.03 10.20
N TRP A 92 2.95 2.08 10.51
CA TRP A 92 1.69 1.87 9.81
C TRP A 92 0.51 2.07 10.75
N GLU A 93 -0.63 2.40 10.16
CA GLU A 93 -1.92 2.46 10.84
C GLU A 93 -2.97 1.81 9.98
N GLU A 94 -3.93 1.20 10.64
CA GLU A 94 -5.19 0.81 10.03
C GLU A 94 -6.01 2.08 9.74
N LEU A 95 -6.49 2.19 8.51
CA LEU A 95 -7.38 3.26 8.08
C LEU A 95 -8.83 2.88 8.29
N GLY A 96 -9.17 1.60 8.16
CA GLY A 96 -10.51 1.04 8.34
C GLY A 96 -10.86 0.02 7.26
N HIS A 97 -12.16 -0.30 7.11
CA HIS A 97 -12.62 -1.31 6.15
C HIS A 97 -12.86 -0.76 4.74
N ALA A 98 -12.77 -1.65 3.74
CA ALA A 98 -12.97 -1.28 2.34
C ALA A 98 -14.42 -0.94 1.95
N TYR A 99 -15.40 -1.19 2.82
CA TYR A 99 -16.79 -0.77 2.59
C TYR A 99 -17.06 0.68 3.01
N GLU A 100 -16.11 1.32 3.70
CA GLU A 100 -16.24 2.68 4.20
C GLU A 100 -15.74 3.68 3.14
N PRO A 101 -16.62 4.53 2.57
CA PRO A 101 -16.23 5.46 1.51
C PRO A 101 -15.08 6.40 1.90
N ASP A 102 -15.07 6.89 3.14
CA ASP A 102 -14.06 7.82 3.64
C ASP A 102 -12.67 7.15 3.76
N VAL A 103 -12.64 5.85 4.08
CA VAL A 103 -11.41 5.04 4.13
C VAL A 103 -10.82 4.89 2.73
N LEU A 104 -11.67 4.57 1.74
CA LEU A 104 -11.27 4.47 0.33
C LEU A 104 -10.72 5.82 -0.18
N GLN A 105 -11.42 6.92 0.11
CA GLN A 105 -10.96 8.26 -0.25
C GLN A 105 -9.61 8.59 0.42
N THR A 106 -9.49 8.36 1.72
CA THR A 106 -8.26 8.61 2.49
C THR A 106 -7.07 7.84 1.92
N ALA A 107 -7.27 6.57 1.55
CA ALA A 107 -6.20 5.76 0.96
C ALA A 107 -5.74 6.30 -0.40
N GLN A 108 -6.66 6.75 -1.26
CA GLN A 108 -6.31 7.37 -2.55
C GLN A 108 -5.59 8.71 -2.34
N GLU A 109 -6.07 9.55 -1.42
CA GLU A 109 -5.42 10.82 -1.10
C GLU A 109 -4.00 10.64 -0.58
N ARG A 110 -3.78 9.64 0.28
CA ARG A 110 -2.43 9.26 0.75
C ARG A 110 -1.56 8.86 -0.42
N ALA A 111 -2.04 7.98 -1.29
CA ALA A 111 -1.28 7.55 -2.46
C ALA A 111 -0.89 8.74 -3.36
N ASN A 112 -1.81 9.68 -3.59
CA ASN A 112 -1.58 10.90 -4.37
C ASN A 112 -0.59 11.88 -3.70
N LYS A 113 -0.49 11.84 -2.36
CA LYS A 113 0.51 12.59 -1.57
C LYS A 113 1.83 11.82 -1.41
N ASN A 114 2.08 10.81 -2.24
CA ASN A 114 3.25 9.93 -2.20
C ASN A 114 3.40 9.16 -0.87
N ARG A 115 2.30 8.97 -0.14
CA ARG A 115 2.25 8.20 1.11
C ARG A 115 1.68 6.82 0.81
N ALA A 116 2.45 5.79 1.13
CA ALA A 116 2.05 4.43 0.80
C ALA A 116 0.77 4.01 1.52
N SER A 117 -0.11 3.34 0.77
CA SER A 117 -1.32 2.70 1.30
C SER A 117 -1.53 1.35 0.64
N VAL A 118 -2.06 0.39 1.39
CA VAL A 118 -2.25 -0.99 0.94
C VAL A 118 -3.61 -1.49 1.42
N ALA A 119 -4.19 -2.43 0.69
CA ALA A 119 -5.37 -3.16 1.10
C ALA A 119 -5.01 -4.64 1.28
N ILE A 120 -5.50 -5.26 2.35
CA ILE A 120 -5.17 -6.64 2.66
C ILE A 120 -6.40 -7.41 3.11
N TYR A 121 -6.44 -8.68 2.73
CA TYR A 121 -7.42 -9.67 3.16
C TYR A 121 -6.66 -10.96 3.51
N ILE A 122 -6.99 -11.56 4.64
CA ILE A 122 -6.54 -12.90 5.05
C ILE A 122 -7.80 -13.73 5.30
N ASN A 123 -7.89 -14.93 4.72
CA ASN A 123 -8.99 -15.85 4.94
C ASN A 123 -8.79 -16.67 6.23
N GLU A 124 -9.78 -17.48 6.59
CA GLU A 124 -9.75 -18.33 7.80
C GLU A 124 -8.66 -19.42 7.76
N GLU A 125 -8.22 -19.80 6.56
CA GLU A 125 -7.16 -20.80 6.33
C GLU A 125 -5.75 -20.19 6.40
N GLY A 126 -5.65 -18.87 6.64
CA GLY A 126 -4.37 -18.16 6.69
C GLY A 126 -3.79 -17.83 5.31
N GLU A 127 -4.56 -17.95 4.23
CA GLU A 127 -4.18 -17.46 2.91
C GLU A 127 -4.55 -15.99 2.74
N GLY A 128 -3.66 -15.22 2.13
CA GLY A 128 -3.81 -13.78 2.02
C GLY A 128 -3.70 -13.24 0.61
N HIS A 129 -4.33 -12.09 0.39
CA HIS A 129 -4.10 -11.27 -0.79
C HIS A 129 -3.86 -9.81 -0.40
N MET A 130 -2.84 -9.22 -1.02
CA MET A 130 -2.41 -7.84 -0.77
C MET A 130 -2.45 -7.05 -2.07
N VAL A 131 -2.91 -5.81 -1.96
CA VAL A 131 -3.02 -4.87 -3.07
C VAL A 131 -2.35 -3.56 -2.68
N VAL A 132 -1.53 -3.00 -3.56
CA VAL A 132 -0.96 -1.66 -3.36
C VAL A 132 -1.90 -0.63 -3.98
N ILE A 133 -2.24 0.40 -3.21
CA ILE A 133 -2.93 1.59 -3.72
C ILE A 133 -1.88 2.46 -4.41
N VAL A 134 -2.17 2.94 -5.61
CA VAL A 134 -1.23 3.71 -6.43
C VAL A 134 -1.78 5.11 -6.72
N PRO A 135 -0.91 6.09 -7.05
CA PRO A 135 -1.38 7.41 -7.44
C PRO A 135 -2.35 7.37 -8.62
N GLY A 136 -3.39 8.19 -8.57
CA GLY A 136 -4.44 8.25 -9.58
C GLY A 136 -5.76 8.80 -9.04
N GLU A 137 -6.82 8.56 -9.78
CA GLU A 137 -8.18 8.95 -9.42
C GLU A 137 -8.96 7.76 -8.85
N LEU A 138 -9.92 8.07 -7.97
CA LEU A 138 -10.92 7.09 -7.55
C LEU A 138 -11.72 6.62 -8.78
N LYS A 139 -11.92 5.30 -8.90
CA LYS A 139 -12.64 4.67 -10.01
C LYS A 139 -14.01 4.20 -9.54
N PRO A 140 -15.10 4.42 -10.30
CA PRO A 140 -16.40 3.85 -9.95
C PRO A 140 -16.36 2.32 -10.04
N SER A 141 -16.98 1.65 -9.08
CA SER A 141 -17.13 0.20 -9.05
C SER A 141 -18.61 -0.19 -9.08
N GLY A 142 -19.05 -0.82 -10.16
CA GLY A 142 -20.40 -1.38 -10.25
C GLY A 142 -20.62 -2.56 -9.29
N SER A 143 -19.58 -3.37 -9.03
CA SER A 143 -19.70 -4.52 -8.13
C SER A 143 -19.81 -4.10 -6.66
N TRP A 144 -19.08 -3.06 -6.25
CA TRP A 144 -19.10 -2.57 -4.88
C TRP A 144 -20.13 -1.46 -4.64
N GLY A 145 -20.57 -0.76 -5.69
CA GLY A 145 -21.44 0.42 -5.56
C GLY A 145 -20.71 1.64 -4.95
N LEU A 146 -19.37 1.66 -5.03
CA LEU A 146 -18.51 2.66 -4.40
C LEU A 146 -17.51 3.23 -5.41
N LYS A 147 -16.95 4.39 -5.11
CA LYS A 147 -15.73 4.89 -5.76
C LYS A 147 -14.52 4.31 -5.02
N VAL A 148 -13.68 3.55 -5.72
CA VAL A 148 -12.59 2.78 -5.13
C VAL A 148 -11.22 3.27 -5.61
N PRO A 149 -10.15 3.12 -4.83
CA PRO A 149 -8.83 3.58 -5.23
C PRO A 149 -8.28 2.89 -6.47
N ALA A 150 -7.45 3.61 -7.23
CA ALA A 150 -6.56 3.03 -8.22
C ALA A 150 -5.53 2.13 -7.51
N SER A 151 -5.33 0.94 -8.04
CA SER A 151 -4.58 -0.11 -7.36
C SER A 151 -3.82 -1.01 -8.33
N THR A 152 -2.88 -1.77 -7.78
CA THR A 152 -2.09 -2.79 -8.49
C THR A 152 -2.12 -4.09 -7.69
N SER A 153 -2.36 -5.20 -8.38
CA SER A 153 -2.56 -6.53 -7.77
C SER A 153 -1.84 -7.62 -8.54
N PHE A 154 -1.18 -8.53 -7.80
CA PHE A 154 -0.47 -9.70 -8.32
C PHE A 154 -1.11 -10.97 -7.76
N PHE A 155 -1.84 -11.71 -8.59
CA PHE A 155 -2.56 -12.92 -8.17
C PHE A 155 -1.74 -14.18 -8.44
N ALA A 156 -1.08 -14.71 -7.41
CA ALA A 156 -0.23 -15.90 -7.55
C ALA A 156 -0.96 -17.12 -8.13
N LYS A 157 -2.23 -17.34 -7.76
CA LYS A 157 -3.07 -18.46 -8.25
C LYS A 157 -3.72 -18.22 -9.63
N SER A 158 -3.70 -16.98 -10.14
CA SER A 158 -4.29 -16.62 -11.43
C SER A 158 -3.51 -15.45 -12.06
N PRO A 159 -2.24 -15.67 -12.47
CA PRO A 159 -1.34 -14.61 -12.88
C PRO A 159 -1.89 -13.73 -14.01
N GLU A 160 -2.69 -14.30 -14.91
CA GLU A 160 -3.36 -13.63 -16.02
C GLU A 160 -4.36 -12.55 -15.57
N LYS A 161 -4.95 -12.68 -14.38
CA LYS A 161 -5.86 -11.68 -13.80
C LYS A 161 -5.13 -10.52 -13.11
N SER A 162 -3.82 -10.62 -12.95
CA SER A 162 -3.00 -9.56 -12.37
C SER A 162 -3.04 -8.31 -13.22
N TYR A 163 -3.05 -7.17 -12.56
CA TYR A 163 -3.33 -5.90 -13.21
C TYR A 163 -2.54 -4.76 -12.58
N LEU A 164 -2.37 -3.72 -13.38
CA LEU A 164 -1.90 -2.41 -12.96
C LEU A 164 -3.05 -1.41 -13.05
N THR A 165 -3.07 -0.45 -12.14
CA THR A 165 -3.92 0.76 -12.17
C THR A 165 -5.44 0.52 -12.38
N ARG A 166 -6.02 -0.59 -11.91
CA ARG A 166 -7.49 -0.80 -11.87
C ARG A 166 -8.08 -0.42 -10.51
N GLY A 167 -9.40 -0.28 -10.44
CA GLY A 167 -10.08 -0.02 -9.17
C GLY A 167 -9.90 -1.19 -8.19
N LEU A 168 -9.73 -0.91 -6.90
CA LEU A 168 -9.49 -1.91 -5.85
C LEU A 168 -10.48 -3.08 -5.87
N SER A 169 -11.73 -2.85 -6.27
CA SER A 169 -12.76 -3.88 -6.39
C SER A 169 -12.47 -4.97 -7.44
N TYR A 170 -11.46 -4.79 -8.30
CA TYR A 170 -10.99 -5.85 -9.21
C TYR A 170 -10.17 -6.92 -8.47
N ALA A 171 -9.55 -6.58 -7.34
CA ALA A 171 -8.78 -7.51 -6.53
C ALA A 171 -9.65 -8.41 -5.64
N PHE A 172 -10.81 -7.91 -5.24
CA PHE A 172 -11.62 -8.49 -4.18
C PHE A 172 -13.10 -8.55 -4.61
N PRO A 173 -13.70 -9.75 -4.69
CA PRO A 173 -15.13 -9.87 -4.98
C PRO A 173 -15.96 -9.22 -3.85
N LYS A 174 -17.20 -8.84 -4.18
CA LYS A 174 -18.08 -8.07 -3.29
C LYS A 174 -18.27 -8.72 -1.91
N ASN A 175 -18.36 -10.05 -1.85
CA ASN A 175 -18.54 -10.77 -0.58
C ASN A 175 -17.35 -10.63 0.38
N LEU A 176 -16.15 -10.27 -0.12
CA LEU A 176 -14.97 -10.06 0.72
C LEU A 176 -14.81 -8.63 1.24
N ILE A 177 -15.61 -7.66 0.76
CA ILE A 177 -15.43 -6.24 1.07
C ILE A 177 -15.37 -5.94 2.58
N LYS A 178 -16.12 -6.69 3.41
CA LYS A 178 -16.13 -6.55 4.87
C LYS A 178 -14.84 -7.01 5.54
N ASN A 179 -14.09 -7.87 4.87
CA ASN A 179 -12.87 -8.49 5.40
C ASN A 179 -11.60 -7.86 4.80
N VAL A 180 -11.74 -6.87 3.93
CA VAL A 180 -10.61 -6.13 3.36
C VAL A 180 -10.36 -4.90 4.23
N PHE A 181 -9.16 -4.83 4.79
CA PHE A 181 -8.69 -3.70 5.60
C PHE A 181 -7.70 -2.86 4.81
N LEU A 182 -7.79 -1.54 4.94
CA LEU A 182 -6.84 -0.61 4.36
C LEU A 182 -5.87 -0.15 5.44
N TYR A 183 -4.59 -0.11 5.09
CA TYR A 183 -3.52 0.41 5.93
C TYR A 183 -2.80 1.55 5.22
N GLY A 184 -2.40 2.56 5.97
CA GLY A 184 -1.64 3.70 5.50
C GLY A 184 -0.33 3.83 6.26
N ARG A 185 0.74 4.23 5.58
CA ARG A 185 2.01 4.52 6.23
C ARG A 185 1.99 5.90 6.87
N LYS A 186 2.46 5.99 8.12
CA LYS A 186 2.68 7.25 8.87
C LYS A 186 3.98 7.93 8.42
N TYR A 187 4.01 9.27 8.50
CA TYR A 187 5.16 10.12 8.20
C TYR A 187 5.23 11.27 9.19
#